data_AF-A0AAV6BFH1-F1
#
_entry.id   AF-A0AAV6BFH1-F1
#
_cell.length_a   1.000
_cell.length_b   1.000
_cell.length_c   1.000
_cell.angle_alpha   90.00
_cell.angle_beta   90.00
_cell.angle_gamma   90.00
#
_symmetry.space_group_name_H-M   'P 1'
#
loop_
_entity.id
_entity.type
_entity.pdbx_description
1 polymer ?
#
loop_
_entity_poly.entity_id
_entity_poly.type
_entity_poly.pdbx_seq_one_letter_code
_entity_poly.pdbx_strand_id
1 'polypeptide(L)'
;MYHTLLAAFFEISRTAVSMCSAGILLFLIALWAAKSDIARAGGLEKIVVLSNLCFAIPLAAFGAEHISGARFIMLGVPSYMPWRLFWASFVGFALLSASLSIATKIQVRWSGLLFGIMMFLFVAMIHIPRALSSPTDRIPWTIVIREMSFAGGAWILAGNAMPGQGKSKLITVGRVLIAIAAIFFGVEHFLHPMGCPGVPLEKLTPAWIPGRLLLGYLTGAILLVAGASILLARKTRMAATYLGTWIFLLVLFIYGPILIVQMSDPSTEVKVEGLNYFADTLLFAGAILALASAAPRTD
;
A
#
# COMPACT_ATOMS: atom_id res chain seq x y z
N MET A 1 -28.97 16.29 -29.47
CA MET A 1 -29.13 14.98 -28.79
C MET A 1 -27.89 14.09 -28.86
N TYR A 2 -27.07 14.15 -29.93
CA TYR A 2 -25.83 13.36 -30.04
C TYR A 2 -24.67 13.85 -29.14
N HIS A 3 -24.54 15.16 -28.91
CA HIS A 3 -23.53 15.73 -28.01
C HIS A 3 -23.74 15.37 -26.54
N THR A 4 -24.98 15.16 -26.12
CA THR A 4 -25.33 14.80 -24.74
C THR A 4 -25.06 13.33 -24.43
N LEU A 5 -25.16 12.45 -25.44
CA LEU A 5 -24.80 11.03 -25.33
C LEU A 5 -23.28 10.84 -25.21
N LEU A 6 -22.48 11.54 -26.03
CA LEU A 6 -21.01 11.49 -25.91
C LEU A 6 -20.48 12.10 -24.61
N ALA A 7 -21.15 13.13 -24.07
CA ALA A 7 -20.80 13.71 -22.77
C ALA A 7 -21.10 12.76 -21.59
N ALA A 8 -22.14 11.91 -21.70
CA ALA A 8 -22.44 10.89 -20.71
C ALA A 8 -21.47 9.69 -20.75
N PHE A 9 -20.86 9.40 -21.92
CA PHE A 9 -19.87 8.32 -22.08
C PHE A 9 -18.48 8.66 -21.52
N PHE A 10 -18.19 9.93 -21.27
CA PHE A 10 -16.93 10.39 -20.67
C PHE A 10 -17.20 11.40 -19.56
N GLU A 11 -17.97 11.03 -18.55
CA GLU A 11 -17.92 11.77 -17.29
C GLU A 11 -16.55 11.51 -16.66
N ILE A 12 -15.60 12.41 -16.95
CA ILE A 12 -14.22 12.32 -16.50
C ILE A 12 -14.23 12.54 -14.99
N SER A 13 -14.03 11.44 -14.25
CA SER A 13 -13.89 11.49 -12.81
C SER A 13 -12.66 12.32 -12.44
N ARG A 14 -12.88 13.54 -11.94
CA ARG A 14 -11.80 14.45 -11.54
C ARG A 14 -10.91 13.80 -10.47
N THR A 15 -11.48 13.01 -9.56
CA THR A 15 -10.75 12.28 -8.52
C THR A 15 -9.85 11.22 -9.12
N ALA A 16 -10.40 10.31 -9.95
CA ALA A 16 -9.61 9.25 -10.56
C ALA A 16 -8.48 9.82 -11.44
N VAL A 17 -8.77 10.87 -12.23
CA VAL A 17 -7.74 11.56 -13.04
C VAL A 17 -6.65 12.17 -12.16
N SER A 18 -7.01 12.80 -11.04
CA SER A 18 -6.04 13.38 -10.10
C SER A 18 -5.13 12.30 -9.51
N MET A 19 -5.70 11.18 -9.07
CA MET A 19 -4.97 10.02 -8.54
C MET A 19 -4.00 9.43 -9.57
N CYS A 20 -4.49 9.15 -10.78
CA CYS A 20 -3.66 8.64 -11.89
C CYS A 20 -2.53 9.61 -12.24
N SER A 21 -2.82 10.90 -12.36
CA SER A 21 -1.83 11.92 -12.73
C SER A 21 -0.72 12.03 -11.68
N ALA A 22 -1.08 12.07 -10.40
CA ALA A 22 -0.10 12.08 -9.31
C ALA A 22 0.73 10.79 -9.26
N GLY A 23 0.07 9.63 -9.38
CA GLY A 23 0.73 8.32 -9.40
C GLY A 23 1.72 8.18 -10.56
N ILE A 24 1.33 8.57 -11.78
CA ILE A 24 2.19 8.53 -12.99
C ILE A 24 3.37 9.49 -12.84
N LEU A 25 3.13 10.73 -12.41
CA LEU A 25 4.19 11.71 -12.22
C LEU A 25 5.24 11.21 -11.23
N LEU A 26 4.81 10.70 -10.08
CA LEU A 26 5.72 10.21 -9.04
C LEU A 26 6.37 8.87 -9.42
N PHE A 27 5.70 8.03 -10.23
CA PHE A 27 6.33 6.87 -10.85
C PHE A 27 7.52 7.27 -11.72
N LEU A 28 7.36 8.26 -12.61
CA LEU A 28 8.44 8.72 -13.48
C LEU A 28 9.61 9.32 -12.69
N ILE A 29 9.31 10.14 -11.68
CA ILE A 29 10.34 10.72 -10.79
C ILE A 29 11.08 9.61 -10.01
N ALA A 30 10.34 8.68 -9.40
CA ALA A 30 10.93 7.58 -8.62
C ALA A 30 11.75 6.64 -9.50
N LEU A 31 11.29 6.34 -10.73
CA LEU A 31 12.01 5.51 -11.68
C LEU A 31 13.32 6.17 -12.11
N TRP A 32 13.29 7.48 -12.39
CA TRP A 32 14.49 8.24 -12.71
C TRP A 32 15.48 8.27 -11.53
N ALA A 33 14.98 8.44 -10.30
CA ALA A 33 15.81 8.42 -9.09
C ALA A 33 16.38 7.02 -8.78
N ALA A 34 15.69 5.94 -9.18
CA ALA A 34 16.12 4.56 -8.95
C ALA A 34 16.97 3.97 -10.09
N LYS A 35 17.10 4.65 -11.24
CA LYS A 35 17.72 4.09 -12.47
C LYS A 35 19.12 3.50 -12.24
N SER A 36 19.96 4.16 -11.44
CA SER A 36 21.33 3.70 -11.16
C SER A 36 21.34 2.46 -10.27
N ASP A 37 20.42 2.39 -9.31
CA ASP A 37 20.32 1.26 -8.39
C ASP A 37 19.77 0.03 -9.13
N ILE A 38 18.78 0.22 -10.01
CA ILE A 38 18.24 -0.82 -10.88
C ILE A 38 19.32 -1.34 -11.84
N ALA A 39 20.12 -0.47 -12.44
CA ALA A 39 21.20 -0.84 -13.35
C ALA A 39 22.30 -1.67 -12.65
N ARG A 40 22.58 -1.37 -11.37
CA ARG A 40 23.58 -2.07 -10.56
C ARG A 40 23.08 -3.37 -9.93
N ALA A 41 21.76 -3.50 -9.74
CA ALA A 41 21.17 -4.66 -9.08
C ALA A 41 21.09 -5.88 -10.03
N GLY A 42 21.42 -7.06 -9.50
CA GLY A 42 21.29 -8.35 -10.19
C GLY A 42 20.09 -9.15 -9.71
N GLY A 43 19.47 -9.93 -10.59
CA GLY A 43 18.37 -10.84 -10.23
C GLY A 43 17.21 -10.16 -9.49
N LEU A 44 16.73 -10.76 -8.40
CA LEU A 44 15.62 -10.26 -7.59
C LEU A 44 15.95 -8.97 -6.82
N GLU A 45 17.23 -8.60 -6.68
CA GLU A 45 17.59 -7.32 -6.06
C GLU A 45 17.06 -6.13 -6.88
N LYS A 46 16.84 -6.31 -8.18
CA LYS A 46 16.17 -5.30 -9.01
C LYS A 46 14.78 -4.94 -8.50
N ILE A 47 14.07 -5.90 -7.89
CA ILE A 47 12.75 -5.66 -7.31
C ILE A 47 12.90 -5.02 -5.93
N VAL A 48 13.87 -5.46 -5.13
CA VAL A 48 14.14 -4.88 -3.80
C VAL A 48 14.43 -3.38 -3.87
N VAL A 49 15.21 -2.92 -4.86
CA VAL A 49 15.52 -1.50 -5.03
C VAL A 49 14.31 -0.64 -5.44
N LEU A 50 13.18 -1.26 -5.82
CA LEU A 50 11.92 -0.57 -6.12
C LEU A 50 11.10 -0.25 -4.86
N SER A 51 11.57 -0.57 -3.65
CA SER A 51 10.82 -0.31 -2.40
C SER A 51 10.31 1.14 -2.30
N ASN A 52 11.16 2.13 -2.60
CA ASN A 52 10.78 3.55 -2.54
C ASN A 52 9.76 3.92 -3.61
N LEU A 53 9.87 3.33 -4.81
CA LEU A 53 8.91 3.53 -5.89
C LEU A 53 7.54 2.96 -5.51
N CYS A 54 7.52 1.76 -4.92
CA CYS A 54 6.30 1.10 -4.43
C CYS A 54 5.65 1.85 -3.25
N PHE A 55 6.40 2.69 -2.52
CA PHE A 55 5.84 3.62 -1.54
C PHE A 55 5.36 4.92 -2.18
N ALA A 56 6.15 5.52 -3.06
CA ALA A 56 5.86 6.84 -3.60
C ALA A 56 4.55 6.86 -4.41
N ILE A 57 4.31 5.86 -5.26
CA ILE A 57 3.15 5.85 -6.16
C ILE A 57 1.82 5.79 -5.37
N PRO A 58 1.61 4.85 -4.41
CA PRO A 58 0.40 4.84 -3.61
C PRO A 58 0.19 6.12 -2.81
N LEU A 59 1.25 6.64 -2.16
CA LEU A 59 1.14 7.88 -1.39
C LEU A 59 0.76 9.08 -2.28
N ALA A 60 1.22 9.10 -3.54
CA ALA A 60 0.82 10.13 -4.50
C ALA A 60 -0.67 10.01 -4.85
N ALA A 61 -1.13 8.80 -5.14
CA ALA A 61 -2.53 8.52 -5.47
C ALA A 61 -3.46 8.87 -4.30
N PHE A 62 -3.18 8.37 -3.09
CA PHE A 62 -3.98 8.68 -1.89
C PHE A 62 -3.95 10.17 -1.53
N GLY A 63 -2.79 10.83 -1.67
CA GLY A 63 -2.69 12.26 -1.43
C GLY A 63 -3.54 13.09 -2.40
N ALA A 64 -3.55 12.71 -3.68
CA ALA A 64 -4.40 13.30 -4.70
C ALA A 64 -5.90 13.02 -4.45
N GLU A 65 -6.25 11.81 -4.01
CA GLU A 65 -7.62 11.45 -3.60
C GLU A 65 -8.11 12.32 -2.44
N HIS A 66 -7.28 12.53 -1.42
CA HIS A 66 -7.59 13.38 -0.26
C HIS A 66 -7.92 14.82 -0.63
N ILE A 67 -7.31 15.36 -1.70
CA ILE A 67 -7.55 16.73 -2.16
C ILE A 67 -8.75 16.79 -3.11
N SER A 68 -8.75 15.95 -4.14
CA SER A 68 -9.78 15.96 -5.18
C SER A 68 -11.13 15.39 -4.71
N GLY A 69 -11.10 14.42 -3.78
CA GLY A 69 -12.24 13.79 -3.13
C GLY A 69 -12.47 14.24 -1.67
N ALA A 70 -11.91 15.38 -1.25
CA ALA A 70 -11.88 15.81 0.16
C ALA A 70 -13.23 15.76 0.90
N ARG A 71 -14.33 16.05 0.19
CA ARG A 71 -15.70 16.01 0.75
C ARG A 71 -16.16 14.60 1.13
N PHE A 72 -15.73 13.59 0.39
CA PHE A 72 -16.00 12.19 0.72
C PHE A 72 -15.08 11.74 1.86
N ILE A 73 -13.78 12.05 1.76
CA ILE A 73 -12.78 11.67 2.77
C ILE A 73 -13.06 12.28 4.14
N MET A 74 -13.58 13.51 4.22
CA MET A 74 -13.92 14.14 5.52
C MET A 74 -15.01 13.38 6.30
N LEU A 75 -15.79 12.51 5.65
CA LEU A 75 -16.77 11.64 6.33
C LEU A 75 -16.08 10.57 7.19
N GLY A 76 -14.83 10.21 6.86
CA GLY A 76 -14.01 9.31 7.66
C GLY A 76 -13.32 9.97 8.85
N VAL A 77 -13.26 11.31 8.90
CA VAL A 77 -12.67 12.05 10.02
C VAL A 77 -13.62 12.00 11.23
N PRO A 78 -13.13 11.68 12.45
CA PRO A 78 -14.00 11.50 13.61
C PRO A 78 -14.95 12.67 13.89
N SER A 79 -16.23 12.33 14.07
CA SER A 79 -17.11 12.88 15.12
C SER A 79 -16.78 14.25 15.72
N TYR A 80 -15.95 14.14 16.74
CA TYR A 80 -15.60 15.16 17.71
C TYR A 80 -14.53 16.13 17.20
N MET A 81 -13.93 15.87 16.04
CA MET A 81 -12.80 16.64 15.53
C MET A 81 -13.30 17.85 14.73
N PRO A 82 -12.90 19.09 15.10
CA PRO A 82 -13.29 20.28 14.36
C PRO A 82 -12.57 20.34 13.00
N TRP A 83 -13.08 21.19 12.10
CA TRP A 83 -12.47 21.46 10.78
C TRP A 83 -12.15 20.20 9.96
N ARG A 84 -13.08 19.23 9.87
CA ARG A 84 -12.83 17.95 9.19
C ARG A 84 -12.34 18.06 7.74
N LEU A 85 -12.79 19.08 7.01
CA LEU A 85 -12.32 19.35 5.65
C LEU A 85 -10.85 19.82 5.61
N PHE A 86 -10.41 20.59 6.61
CA PHE A 86 -9.01 20.97 6.77
C PHE A 86 -8.15 19.71 6.95
N TRP A 87 -8.55 18.78 7.81
CA TRP A 87 -7.80 17.55 8.05
C TRP A 87 -7.71 16.66 6.82
N ALA A 88 -8.81 16.48 6.08
CA ALA A 88 -8.78 15.74 4.81
C ALA A 88 -7.77 16.36 3.82
N SER A 89 -7.77 17.70 3.69
CA SER A 89 -6.86 18.41 2.79
C SER A 89 -5.40 18.38 3.28
N PHE A 90 -5.17 18.59 4.58
CA PHE A 90 -3.86 18.58 5.21
C PHE A 90 -3.16 17.23 5.05
N VAL A 91 -3.89 16.14 5.29
CA VAL A 91 -3.37 14.78 5.07
C VAL A 91 -3.03 14.58 3.60
N GLY A 92 -3.84 15.07 2.67
CA GLY A 92 -3.53 15.02 1.24
C GLY A 92 -2.19 15.67 0.87
N PHE A 93 -1.94 16.89 1.37
CA PHE A 93 -0.65 17.57 1.17
C PHE A 93 0.51 16.86 1.86
N ALA A 94 0.30 16.30 3.06
CA ALA A 94 1.30 15.53 3.78
C ALA A 94 1.70 14.25 3.02
N LEU A 95 0.72 13.53 2.47
CA LEU A 95 0.92 12.34 1.64
C LEU A 95 1.70 12.65 0.35
N LEU A 96 1.33 13.72 -0.36
CA LEU A 96 2.06 14.16 -1.56
C LEU A 96 3.51 14.56 -1.24
N SER A 97 3.72 15.26 -0.13
CA SER A 97 5.05 15.67 0.32
C SER A 97 5.92 14.48 0.72
N ALA A 98 5.34 13.51 1.44
CA ALA A 98 6.01 12.26 1.79
C ALA A 98 6.33 11.42 0.54
N SER A 99 5.40 11.34 -0.41
CA SER A 99 5.60 10.67 -1.70
C SER A 99 6.79 11.25 -2.46
N LEU A 100 6.85 12.57 -2.64
CA LEU A 100 7.95 13.24 -3.33
C LEU A 100 9.29 13.05 -2.61
N SER A 101 9.30 13.14 -1.28
CA SER A 101 10.47 12.87 -0.44
C SER A 101 11.00 11.45 -0.64
N ILE A 102 10.12 10.45 -0.62
CA ILE A 102 10.50 9.03 -0.78
C ILE A 102 10.94 8.74 -2.22
N ALA A 103 10.24 9.29 -3.23
CA ALA A 103 10.57 9.15 -4.64
C ALA A 103 11.97 9.70 -4.97
N THR A 104 12.27 10.90 -4.49
CA THR A 104 13.56 11.57 -4.72
C THR A 104 14.67 11.10 -3.79
N LYS A 105 14.33 10.29 -2.78
CA LYS A 105 15.23 9.85 -1.70
C LYS A 105 15.79 10.99 -0.85
N ILE A 106 15.11 12.14 -0.82
CA ILE A 106 15.48 13.33 -0.05
C ILE A 106 14.61 13.38 1.21
N GLN A 107 15.22 13.51 2.39
CA GLN A 107 14.51 13.57 3.69
C GLN A 107 13.67 12.33 4.04
N VAL A 108 13.99 11.15 3.49
CA VAL A 108 13.28 9.87 3.73
C VAL A 108 13.12 9.54 5.22
N ARG A 109 14.12 9.91 6.03
CA ARG A 109 14.06 9.79 7.49
C ARG A 109 12.80 10.45 8.07
N TRP A 110 12.56 11.72 7.73
CA TRP A 110 11.47 12.49 8.32
C TRP A 110 10.13 12.13 7.71
N SER A 111 10.07 11.96 6.39
CA SER A 111 8.83 11.53 5.73
C SER A 111 8.37 10.15 6.22
N GLY A 112 9.29 9.18 6.35
CA GLY A 112 8.96 7.86 6.89
C GLY A 112 8.51 7.89 8.36
N LEU A 113 9.16 8.70 9.21
CA LEU A 113 8.74 8.87 10.62
C LEU A 113 7.36 9.48 10.73
N LEU A 114 7.13 10.62 10.06
CA LEU A 114 5.89 11.37 10.14
C LEU A 114 4.72 10.61 9.51
N PHE A 115 4.93 9.96 8.36
CA PHE A 115 3.92 9.10 7.77
C PHE A 115 3.59 7.92 8.69
N GLY A 116 4.59 7.23 9.23
CA GLY A 116 4.33 6.11 10.16
C GLY A 116 3.56 6.53 11.42
N ILE A 117 3.88 7.70 11.99
CA ILE A 117 3.11 8.28 13.11
C ILE A 117 1.67 8.58 12.68
N MET A 118 1.47 9.19 11.51
CA MET A 118 0.14 9.51 10.99
C MET A 118 -0.71 8.24 10.81
N MET A 119 -0.15 7.17 10.22
CA MET A 119 -0.85 5.90 10.06
C MET A 119 -1.21 5.27 11.41
N PHE A 120 -0.31 5.32 12.39
CA PHE A 120 -0.60 4.84 13.74
C PHE A 120 -1.74 5.64 14.41
N LEU A 121 -1.78 6.96 14.22
CA LEU A 121 -2.88 7.80 14.71
C LEU A 121 -4.21 7.45 14.04
N PHE A 122 -4.23 7.19 12.72
CA PHE A 122 -5.45 6.73 12.04
C PHE A 122 -5.93 5.39 12.59
N VAL A 123 -5.01 4.46 12.85
CA VAL A 123 -5.35 3.19 13.51
C VAL A 123 -6.02 3.44 14.86
N ALA A 124 -5.38 4.24 15.73
CA ALA A 124 -5.87 4.50 17.08
C ALA A 124 -7.22 5.24 17.10
N MET A 125 -7.39 6.23 16.23
CA MET A 125 -8.53 7.15 16.28
C MET A 125 -9.72 6.74 15.39
N ILE A 126 -9.46 5.99 14.32
CA ILE A 126 -10.47 5.67 13.29
C ILE A 126 -10.70 4.17 13.22
N HIS A 127 -9.64 3.39 13.00
CA HIS A 127 -9.80 1.98 12.63
C HIS A 127 -10.05 1.06 13.82
N ILE A 128 -9.39 1.28 14.97
CA ILE A 128 -9.67 0.52 16.19
C ILE A 128 -11.11 0.74 16.67
N PRO A 129 -11.62 1.99 16.82
CA PRO A 129 -13.01 2.20 17.19
C PRO A 129 -14.00 1.50 16.25
N ARG A 130 -13.74 1.53 14.92
CA ARG A 130 -14.56 0.84 13.92
C ARG A 130 -14.51 -0.68 14.05
N ALA A 131 -13.34 -1.26 14.32
CA ALA A 131 -13.22 -2.69 14.53
C ALA A 131 -13.92 -3.14 15.82
N LEU A 132 -13.84 -2.34 16.89
CA LEU A 132 -14.51 -2.63 18.16
C LEU A 132 -16.04 -2.49 18.07
N SER A 133 -16.58 -1.66 17.17
CA SER A 133 -18.03 -1.56 16.95
C SER A 133 -18.61 -2.74 16.17
N SER A 134 -17.76 -3.56 15.53
CA SER A 134 -18.18 -4.74 14.77
C SER A 134 -17.13 -5.85 14.92
N PRO A 135 -16.97 -6.41 16.14
CA PRO A 135 -15.81 -7.24 16.49
C PRO A 135 -15.74 -8.56 15.72
N THR A 136 -16.87 -9.06 15.22
CA THR A 136 -16.96 -10.28 14.40
C THR A 136 -16.73 -10.04 12.92
N ASP A 137 -16.69 -8.78 12.47
CA ASP A 137 -16.41 -8.44 11.08
C ASP A 137 -14.89 -8.43 10.86
N ARG A 138 -14.43 -9.28 9.94
CA ARG A 138 -13.01 -9.41 9.59
C ARG A 138 -12.46 -8.16 8.90
N ILE A 139 -13.28 -7.41 8.15
CA ILE A 139 -12.79 -6.33 7.28
C ILE A 139 -12.20 -5.15 8.07
N PRO A 140 -12.87 -4.62 9.12
CA PRO A 140 -12.27 -3.61 9.99
C PRO A 140 -10.94 -4.04 10.62
N TRP A 141 -10.83 -5.31 11.04
CA TRP A 141 -9.58 -5.85 11.58
C TRP A 141 -8.49 -5.96 10.51
N THR A 142 -8.82 -6.42 9.30
CA THR A 142 -7.90 -6.41 8.15
C THR A 142 -7.36 -5.01 7.89
N ILE A 143 -8.21 -3.98 7.94
CA ILE A 143 -7.79 -2.59 7.76
C ILE A 143 -6.84 -2.14 8.88
N VAL A 144 -7.14 -2.42 10.16
CA VAL A 144 -6.23 -2.12 11.27
C VAL A 144 -4.84 -2.73 11.02
N ILE A 145 -4.79 -4.01 10.66
CA ILE A 145 -3.55 -4.74 10.42
C ILE A 145 -2.80 -4.20 9.18
N ARG A 146 -3.53 -3.86 8.11
CA ARG A 146 -2.99 -3.21 6.91
C ARG A 146 -2.32 -1.89 7.24
N GLU A 147 -3.02 -0.98 7.91
CA GLU A 147 -2.48 0.34 8.25
C GLU A 147 -1.26 0.26 9.16
N MET A 148 -1.28 -0.65 10.14
CA MET A 148 -0.12 -0.92 10.99
C MET A 148 1.08 -1.42 10.18
N SER A 149 0.86 -2.24 9.16
CA SER A 149 1.93 -2.68 8.26
C SER A 149 2.52 -1.54 7.42
N PHE A 150 1.68 -0.59 6.97
CA PHE A 150 2.13 0.61 6.25
C PHE A 150 2.95 1.52 7.15
N ALA A 151 2.51 1.72 8.41
CA ALA A 151 3.28 2.42 9.42
C ALA A 151 4.65 1.78 9.64
N GLY A 152 4.66 0.45 9.79
CA GLY A 152 5.88 -0.34 9.97
C GLY A 152 6.86 -0.23 8.80
N GLY A 153 6.36 -0.34 7.57
CA GLY A 153 7.19 -0.18 6.36
C GLY A 153 7.80 1.21 6.24
N ALA A 154 7.06 2.25 6.61
CA ALA A 154 7.57 3.62 6.60
C ALA A 154 8.64 3.87 7.68
N TRP A 155 8.48 3.28 8.86
CA TRP A 155 9.52 3.31 9.90
C TRP A 155 10.76 2.52 9.49
N ILE A 156 10.63 1.44 8.71
CA ILE A 156 11.78 0.78 8.11
C ILE A 156 12.51 1.70 7.13
N LEU A 157 11.78 2.39 6.23
CA LEU A 157 12.39 3.38 5.33
C LEU A 157 13.12 4.48 6.11
N ALA A 158 12.49 4.98 7.17
CA ALA A 158 13.09 5.98 8.04
C ALA A 158 14.36 5.44 8.72
N GLY A 159 14.31 4.23 9.26
CA GLY A 159 15.44 3.55 9.88
C GLY A 159 16.60 3.35 8.90
N ASN A 160 16.33 2.98 7.65
CA ASN A 160 17.36 2.86 6.61
C ASN A 160 18.05 4.19 6.29
N ALA A 161 17.34 5.31 6.43
CA ALA A 161 17.87 6.66 6.22
C ALA A 161 18.49 7.29 7.49
N MET A 162 18.48 6.60 8.64
CA MET A 162 19.00 7.11 9.92
C MET A 162 20.41 6.59 10.24
N PRO A 163 21.31 7.45 10.75
CA PRO A 163 22.52 7.00 11.42
C PRO A 163 22.24 6.60 12.88
N GLY A 164 23.05 5.68 13.43
CA GLY A 164 23.05 5.33 14.86
C GLY A 164 22.00 4.30 15.32
N GLN A 165 21.85 4.15 16.64
CA GLN A 165 21.10 3.05 17.26
C GLN A 165 19.58 3.09 17.03
N GLY A 166 19.00 4.28 16.80
CA GLY A 166 17.56 4.46 16.55
C GLY A 166 17.05 3.69 15.32
N LYS A 167 17.93 3.42 14.35
CA LYS A 167 17.66 2.59 13.17
C LYS A 167 17.17 1.19 13.53
N SER A 168 17.83 0.51 14.48
CA SER A 168 17.54 -0.89 14.80
C SER A 168 16.15 -1.07 15.40
N LYS A 169 15.71 -0.13 16.26
CA LYS A 169 14.39 -0.16 16.88
C LYS A 169 13.28 0.00 15.83
N LEU A 170 13.37 0.99 14.95
CA LEU A 170 12.39 1.22 13.90
C LEU A 170 12.27 0.03 12.95
N ILE A 171 13.41 -0.53 12.52
CA ILE A 171 13.43 -1.72 11.67
C ILE A 171 12.79 -2.92 12.38
N THR A 172 13.08 -3.11 13.66
CA THR A 172 12.52 -4.22 14.45
C THR A 172 11.01 -4.10 14.60
N VAL A 173 10.51 -2.91 14.95
CA VAL A 173 9.06 -2.66 15.07
C VAL A 173 8.38 -2.88 13.73
N GLY A 174 8.89 -2.28 12.64
CA GLY A 174 8.30 -2.45 11.31
C GLY A 174 8.33 -3.90 10.83
N ARG A 175 9.41 -4.65 11.10
CA ARG A 175 9.50 -6.09 10.81
C ARG A 175 8.38 -6.87 11.49
N VAL A 176 8.14 -6.62 12.78
CA VAL A 176 7.10 -7.32 13.54
C VAL A 176 5.71 -6.99 12.99
N LEU A 177 5.42 -5.72 12.70
CA LEU A 177 4.13 -5.31 12.15
C LEU A 177 3.86 -5.94 10.76
N ILE A 178 4.85 -5.95 9.87
CA ILE A 178 4.75 -6.61 8.57
C ILE A 178 4.55 -8.13 8.72
N ALA A 179 5.26 -8.76 9.67
CA ALA A 179 5.13 -10.20 9.90
C ALA A 179 3.75 -10.59 10.42
N ILE A 180 3.20 -9.81 11.37
CA ILE A 180 1.84 -10.00 11.89
C ILE A 180 0.83 -9.83 10.75
N ALA A 181 0.99 -8.80 9.92
CA ALA A 181 0.12 -8.60 8.77
C ALA A 181 0.18 -9.75 7.77
N ALA A 182 1.39 -10.21 7.43
CA ALA A 182 1.55 -11.35 6.54
C ALA A 182 0.89 -12.62 7.10
N ILE A 183 1.08 -12.93 8.39
CA ILE A 183 0.46 -14.11 9.00
C ILE A 183 -1.07 -13.98 9.01
N PHE A 184 -1.59 -12.83 9.44
CA PHE A 184 -3.04 -12.56 9.49
C PHE A 184 -3.67 -12.67 8.09
N PHE A 185 -3.09 -12.00 7.08
CA PHE A 185 -3.58 -12.10 5.69
C PHE A 185 -3.44 -13.51 5.13
N GLY A 186 -2.41 -14.24 5.54
CA GLY A 186 -2.24 -15.64 5.19
C GLY A 186 -3.42 -16.49 5.65
N VAL A 187 -3.82 -16.35 6.93
CA VAL A 187 -5.00 -17.04 7.49
C VAL A 187 -6.28 -16.63 6.75
N GLU A 188 -6.48 -15.33 6.53
CA GLU A 188 -7.66 -14.81 5.82
C GLU A 188 -7.81 -15.42 4.42
N HIS A 189 -6.73 -15.64 3.66
CA HIS A 189 -6.83 -16.27 2.34
C HIS A 189 -7.18 -17.76 2.39
N PHE A 190 -6.86 -18.48 3.47
CA PHE A 190 -7.34 -19.85 3.64
C PHE A 190 -8.84 -19.89 3.98
N LEU A 191 -9.32 -18.92 4.75
CA LEU A 191 -10.73 -18.79 5.12
C LEU A 191 -11.58 -18.23 3.97
N HIS A 192 -11.01 -17.33 3.16
CA HIS A 192 -11.69 -16.57 2.12
C HIS A 192 -10.91 -16.56 0.79
N PRO A 193 -10.64 -17.72 0.17
CA PRO A 193 -9.75 -17.86 -1.00
C PRO A 193 -10.28 -17.18 -2.28
N MET A 194 -11.54 -16.73 -2.28
CA MET A 194 -12.15 -16.00 -3.39
C MET A 194 -11.86 -14.50 -3.36
N GLY A 195 -11.40 -13.95 -2.23
CA GLY A 195 -10.98 -12.54 -2.14
C GLY A 195 -9.80 -12.26 -3.07
N CYS A 196 -9.58 -10.99 -3.41
CA CYS A 196 -8.38 -10.60 -4.15
C CYS A 196 -7.11 -10.99 -3.36
N PRO A 197 -6.12 -11.64 -4.01
CA PRO A 197 -4.92 -12.11 -3.34
C PRO A 197 -4.02 -10.95 -2.94
N GLY A 198 -3.41 -11.03 -1.76
CA GLY A 198 -2.61 -9.94 -1.17
C GLY A 198 -3.28 -9.42 0.10
N VAL A 199 -3.82 -8.20 0.05
CA VAL A 199 -4.56 -7.59 1.17
C VAL A 199 -6.04 -8.03 1.12
N PRO A 200 -6.53 -8.82 2.10
CA PRO A 200 -7.80 -9.57 2.02
C PRO A 200 -9.03 -8.72 2.39
N LEU A 201 -9.35 -7.72 1.57
CA LEU A 201 -10.54 -6.89 1.73
C LEU A 201 -11.80 -7.54 1.12
N GLU A 202 -12.81 -6.75 0.77
CA GLU A 202 -14.12 -7.20 0.31
C GLU A 202 -14.14 -7.65 -1.16
N LYS A 203 -13.28 -7.08 -2.01
CA LYS A 203 -13.27 -7.35 -3.44
C LYS A 203 -12.87 -8.79 -3.72
N LEU A 204 -13.68 -9.45 -4.54
CA LEU A 204 -13.42 -10.81 -5.02
C LEU A 204 -12.50 -10.79 -6.23
N THR A 205 -11.68 -11.85 -6.36
CA THR A 205 -10.89 -12.09 -7.56
C THR A 205 -11.84 -12.30 -8.74
N PRO A 206 -11.74 -11.51 -9.83
CA PRO A 206 -12.67 -11.60 -10.96
C PRO A 206 -12.72 -12.99 -11.59
N ALA A 207 -13.91 -13.35 -12.11
CA ALA A 207 -14.15 -14.67 -12.69
C ALA A 207 -13.27 -14.98 -13.91
N TRP A 208 -12.83 -13.96 -14.65
CA TRP A 208 -11.95 -14.09 -15.82
C TRP A 208 -10.49 -14.39 -15.45
N ILE A 209 -10.10 -14.32 -14.17
CA ILE A 209 -8.77 -14.72 -13.72
C ILE A 209 -8.73 -16.25 -13.58
N PRO A 210 -7.89 -16.94 -14.36
CA PRO A 210 -7.80 -18.39 -14.30
C PRO A 210 -7.21 -18.85 -12.96
N GLY A 211 -7.75 -19.93 -12.41
CA GLY A 211 -7.25 -20.51 -11.15
C GLY A 211 -7.41 -19.61 -9.91
N ARG A 212 -8.37 -18.68 -9.88
CA ARG A 212 -8.58 -17.72 -8.77
C ARG A 212 -8.56 -18.34 -7.35
N LEU A 213 -9.16 -19.52 -7.17
CA LEU A 213 -9.12 -20.24 -5.88
C LEU A 213 -7.70 -20.70 -5.53
N LEU A 214 -6.98 -21.26 -6.50
CA LEU A 214 -5.58 -21.67 -6.33
C LEU A 214 -4.69 -20.46 -6.02
N LEU A 215 -4.92 -19.32 -6.68
CA LEU A 215 -4.18 -18.08 -6.40
C LEU A 215 -4.40 -17.58 -4.98
N GLY A 216 -5.63 -17.66 -4.46
CA GLY A 216 -5.95 -17.34 -3.07
C GLY A 216 -5.16 -18.22 -2.09
N TYR A 217 -5.28 -19.54 -2.21
CA TYR A 217 -4.57 -20.49 -1.33
C TYR A 217 -3.04 -20.37 -1.44
N LEU A 218 -2.51 -20.24 -2.66
CA LEU A 218 -1.08 -20.07 -2.88
C LEU A 218 -0.56 -18.79 -2.23
N THR A 219 -1.29 -17.68 -2.38
CA THR A 219 -0.94 -16.41 -1.73
C THR A 219 -1.00 -16.54 -0.22
N GLY A 220 -2.02 -17.23 0.31
CA GLY A 220 -2.14 -17.52 1.74
C GLY A 220 -0.94 -18.30 2.28
N ALA A 221 -0.53 -19.36 1.59
CA ALA A 221 0.63 -20.17 1.97
C ALA A 221 1.94 -19.37 1.97
N ILE A 222 2.19 -18.57 0.92
CA ILE A 222 3.38 -17.71 0.81
C ILE A 222 3.41 -16.70 1.96
N LEU A 223 2.27 -16.04 2.24
CA LEU A 223 2.11 -15.08 3.33
C LEU A 223 2.39 -15.70 4.70
N LEU A 224 1.84 -16.88 5.01
CA LEU A 224 2.07 -17.57 6.27
C LEU A 224 3.54 -17.96 6.46
N VAL A 225 4.14 -18.61 5.46
CA VAL A 225 5.53 -19.10 5.54
C VAL A 225 6.51 -17.94 5.66
N ALA A 226 6.36 -16.92 4.79
CA ALA A 226 7.22 -15.75 4.83
C ALA A 226 6.99 -14.94 6.12
N GLY A 227 5.74 -14.73 6.53
CA GLY A 227 5.38 -14.03 7.76
C GLY A 227 5.99 -14.68 9.01
N ALA A 228 5.87 -16.01 9.14
CA ALA A 228 6.51 -16.75 10.24
C ALA A 228 8.04 -16.63 10.21
N SER A 229 8.66 -16.77 9.04
CA SER A 229 10.11 -16.61 8.85
C SER A 229 10.58 -15.22 9.27
N ILE A 230 9.86 -14.18 8.84
CA ILE A 230 10.14 -12.78 9.17
C ILE A 230 9.96 -12.53 10.67
N LEU A 231 8.90 -13.05 11.30
CA LEU A 231 8.62 -12.88 12.73
C LEU A 231 9.75 -13.47 13.58
N LEU A 232 10.17 -14.69 13.26
CA LEU A 232 11.22 -15.43 13.96
C LEU A 232 12.64 -14.92 13.65
N ALA A 233 12.78 -13.86 12.85
CA ALA A 233 14.06 -13.33 12.38
C ALA A 233 14.92 -14.36 11.63
N ARG A 234 14.29 -15.37 11.02
CA ARG A 234 14.95 -16.44 10.27
C ARG A 234 14.95 -16.07 8.79
N LYS A 235 16.12 -15.99 8.17
CA LYS A 235 16.27 -15.67 6.72
C LYS A 235 15.42 -14.46 6.28
N THR A 236 15.30 -13.44 7.12
CA THR A 236 14.36 -12.30 6.95
C THR A 236 14.49 -11.65 5.59
N ARG A 237 15.73 -11.40 5.13
CA ARG A 237 15.98 -10.80 3.81
C ARG A 237 15.34 -11.63 2.70
N MET A 238 15.66 -12.92 2.66
CA MET A 238 15.18 -13.85 1.65
C MET A 238 13.65 -13.95 1.67
N ALA A 239 13.05 -14.13 2.86
CA ALA A 239 11.59 -14.21 3.01
C ALA A 239 10.89 -12.93 2.55
N ALA A 240 11.41 -11.75 2.93
CA ALA A 240 10.87 -10.46 2.51
C ALA A 240 11.08 -10.21 1.00
N THR A 241 12.22 -10.62 0.41
CA THR A 241 12.44 -10.50 -1.03
C THR A 241 11.43 -11.32 -1.82
N TYR A 242 11.22 -12.60 -1.45
CA TYR A 242 10.25 -13.46 -2.15
C TYR A 242 8.82 -12.99 -1.93
N LEU A 243 8.43 -12.66 -0.70
CA LEU A 243 7.09 -12.18 -0.41
C LEU A 243 6.80 -10.84 -1.11
N GLY A 244 7.71 -9.87 -1.00
CA GLY A 244 7.57 -8.57 -1.66
C GLY A 244 7.51 -8.72 -3.18
N THR A 245 8.30 -9.63 -3.76
CA THR A 245 8.23 -9.98 -5.19
C THR A 245 6.87 -10.58 -5.54
N TRP A 246 6.35 -11.51 -4.75
CA TRP A 246 5.04 -12.11 -4.98
C TRP A 246 3.92 -11.06 -4.98
N ILE A 247 3.86 -10.20 -3.95
CA ILE A 247 2.85 -9.13 -3.89
C ILE A 247 3.01 -8.14 -5.05
N PHE A 248 4.25 -7.78 -5.42
CA PHE A 248 4.50 -6.91 -6.57
C PHE A 248 4.02 -7.54 -7.89
N LEU A 249 4.23 -8.84 -8.09
CA LEU A 249 3.70 -9.56 -9.25
C LEU A 249 2.17 -9.60 -9.26
N LEU A 250 1.52 -9.77 -8.10
CA LEU A 250 0.07 -9.66 -8.00
C LEU A 250 -0.39 -8.25 -8.42
N VAL A 251 0.32 -7.19 -7.99
CA VAL A 251 -0.01 -5.82 -8.41
C VAL A 251 0.03 -5.69 -9.94
N LEU A 252 1.07 -6.20 -10.59
CA LEU A 252 1.21 -6.09 -12.05
C LEU A 252 0.20 -6.94 -12.82
N PHE A 253 0.01 -8.20 -12.40
CA PHE A 253 -0.71 -9.20 -13.20
C PHE A 253 -2.16 -9.44 -12.77
N ILE A 254 -2.54 -9.00 -11.57
CA ILE A 254 -3.91 -9.12 -11.04
C ILE A 254 -4.54 -7.74 -10.90
N TYR A 255 -3.92 -6.86 -10.10
CA TYR A 255 -4.50 -5.54 -9.83
C TYR A 255 -4.38 -4.57 -11.01
N GLY A 256 -3.34 -4.64 -11.82
CA GLY A 256 -3.18 -3.85 -13.04
C GLY A 256 -4.33 -4.09 -14.02
N PRO A 257 -4.60 -5.34 -14.43
CA PRO A 257 -5.76 -5.67 -15.26
C PRO A 257 -7.11 -5.31 -14.61
N ILE A 258 -7.30 -5.55 -13.31
CA ILE A 258 -8.52 -5.12 -12.58
C ILE A 258 -8.70 -3.60 -12.70
N LEU A 259 -7.64 -2.84 -12.45
CA LEU A 259 -7.66 -1.38 -12.54
C LEU A 259 -8.01 -0.91 -13.96
N ILE A 260 -7.42 -1.50 -15.01
CA ILE A 260 -7.73 -1.16 -16.41
C ILE A 260 -9.23 -1.34 -16.71
N VAL A 261 -9.81 -2.46 -16.26
CA VAL A 261 -11.24 -2.72 -16.42
C VAL A 261 -12.08 -1.69 -15.65
N GLN A 262 -11.76 -1.43 -14.38
CA GLN A 262 -12.51 -0.48 -13.55
C GLN A 262 -12.36 0.97 -14.03
N MET A 263 -11.25 1.33 -14.68
CA MET A 263 -11.09 2.65 -15.31
C MET A 263 -12.04 2.88 -16.49
N SER A 264 -12.58 1.81 -17.07
CA SER A 264 -13.57 1.87 -18.16
C SER A 264 -15.02 1.98 -17.68
N ASP A 265 -15.27 1.79 -16.38
CA ASP A 265 -16.60 1.94 -15.78
C ASP A 265 -17.03 3.42 -15.79
N PRO A 266 -18.31 3.78 -15.96
CA PRO A 266 -18.74 5.18 -15.83
C PRO A 266 -18.65 5.71 -14.38
N SER A 267 -18.78 4.86 -13.37
CA SER A 267 -18.83 5.25 -11.96
C SER A 267 -17.49 5.74 -11.42
N THR A 268 -17.50 6.92 -10.77
CA THR A 268 -16.32 7.42 -10.04
C THR A 268 -15.93 6.49 -8.87
N GLU A 269 -16.91 5.92 -8.18
CA GLU A 269 -16.67 5.05 -7.03
C GLU A 269 -15.91 3.78 -7.46
N VAL A 270 -16.31 3.16 -8.57
CA VAL A 270 -15.64 1.97 -9.12
C VAL A 270 -14.21 2.27 -9.56
N LYS A 271 -13.97 3.42 -10.20
CA LYS A 271 -12.62 3.87 -10.59
C LYS A 271 -11.72 4.07 -9.37
N VAL A 272 -12.20 4.82 -8.38
CA VAL A 272 -11.46 5.13 -7.15
C VAL A 272 -11.19 3.86 -6.36
N GLU A 273 -12.17 2.97 -6.27
CA GLU A 273 -11.99 1.68 -5.62
C GLU A 273 -10.86 0.85 -6.29
N GLY A 274 -10.84 0.76 -7.62
CA GLY A 274 -9.78 0.06 -8.34
C GLY A 274 -8.40 0.65 -8.11
N LEU A 275 -8.31 1.98 -8.09
CA LEU A 275 -7.08 2.68 -7.74
C LEU A 275 -6.63 2.39 -6.31
N ASN A 276 -7.57 2.34 -5.37
CA ASN A 276 -7.27 2.05 -3.96
C ASN A 276 -6.78 0.62 -3.75
N TYR A 277 -7.41 -0.38 -4.38
CA TYR A 277 -6.93 -1.77 -4.30
C TYR A 277 -5.54 -1.95 -4.94
N PHE A 278 -5.28 -1.28 -6.07
CA PHE A 278 -3.95 -1.27 -6.69
C PHE A 278 -2.91 -0.61 -5.78
N ALA A 279 -3.22 0.59 -5.26
CA ALA A 279 -2.33 1.39 -4.43
C ALA A 279 -2.04 0.73 -3.07
N ASP A 280 -3.05 0.20 -2.38
CA ASP A 280 -2.90 -0.50 -1.10
C ASP A 280 -1.97 -1.69 -1.23
N THR A 281 -2.17 -2.51 -2.27
CA THR A 281 -1.39 -3.73 -2.47
C THR A 281 0.05 -3.39 -2.87
N LEU A 282 0.24 -2.34 -3.68
CA LEU A 282 1.57 -1.85 -4.04
C LEU A 282 2.30 -1.26 -2.82
N LEU A 283 1.59 -0.55 -1.94
CA LEU A 283 2.16 -0.01 -0.71
C LEU A 283 2.58 -1.15 0.24
N PHE A 284 1.79 -2.21 0.33
CA PHE A 284 2.15 -3.41 1.08
C PHE A 284 3.40 -4.09 0.52
N ALA A 285 3.50 -4.23 -0.81
CA ALA A 285 4.73 -4.71 -1.46
C ALA A 285 5.92 -3.80 -1.11
N GLY A 286 5.74 -2.48 -1.18
CA GLY A 286 6.77 -1.50 -0.80
C GLY A 286 7.26 -1.67 0.64
N ALA A 287 6.33 -1.86 1.59
CA ALA A 287 6.65 -2.11 3.00
C ALA A 287 7.52 -3.36 3.17
N ILE A 288 7.16 -4.46 2.52
CA ILE A 288 7.88 -5.73 2.58
C ILE A 288 9.25 -5.61 1.89
N LEU A 289 9.34 -4.95 0.74
CA LEU A 289 10.61 -4.76 0.02
C LEU A 289 11.55 -3.81 0.78
N ALA A 290 11.01 -2.81 1.48
CA ALA A 290 11.80 -1.96 2.38
C ALA A 290 12.44 -2.80 3.51
N LEU A 291 11.72 -3.78 4.05
CA LEU A 291 12.26 -4.74 5.02
C LEU A 291 13.38 -5.60 4.40
N ALA A 292 13.19 -6.09 3.18
CA ALA A 292 14.23 -6.84 2.47
C ALA A 292 15.51 -6.00 2.30
N SER A 293 15.37 -4.72 1.93
CA SER A 293 16.47 -3.77 1.80
C SER A 293 17.19 -3.50 3.14
N ALA A 294 16.43 -3.44 4.24
CA ALA A 294 16.96 -3.20 5.58
C ALA A 294 17.69 -4.41 6.21
N ALA A 295 17.33 -5.62 5.78
CA ALA A 295 17.86 -6.85 6.34
C ALA A 295 19.28 -7.17 5.82
N PRO A 296 20.19 -7.68 6.67
CA PRO A 296 21.54 -8.06 6.25
C PRO A 296 21.54 -9.03 5.07
N ARG A 297 22.50 -8.89 4.16
CA ARG A 297 22.77 -9.91 3.15
C ARG A 297 23.31 -11.15 3.87
N THR A 298 22.76 -12.31 3.52
CA THR A 298 23.41 -13.58 3.84
C THR A 298 24.45 -13.78 2.75
N ASP A 299 25.72 -13.65 3.11
CA ASP A 299 26.83 -14.04 2.24
C ASP A 299 26.78 -15.54 1.92
#